data_AF-A0A9E6BQ11-F1
#
_entry.id   AF-A0A9E6BQ11-F1
#
_cell.length_a   1.000
_cell.length_b   1.000
_cell.length_c   1.000
_cell.angle_alpha   90.00
_cell.angle_beta   90.00
_cell.angle_gamma   90.00
#
_symmetry.space_group_name_H-M   'P 1'
#
loop_
_entity.id
_entity.type
_entity.pdbx_description
1 polymer ?
#
loop_
_entity_poly.entity_id
_entity_poly.type
_entity_poly.pdbx_seq_one_letter_code
_entity_poly.pdbx_strand_id
1 'polypeptide(L)'
;MNTEETRKIIEAYGIVPMKADKTRPSPEVDEMLELLGNKGRSIPFYAIFPADRPDEPILLDGVFLSPTPIVEALKKAGPSRDLGLETASRGSGEE
;
A
#
# COMPACT_ATOMS: atom_id res chain seq x y z
N MET A 1 0.03 1.22 -17.10
CA MET A 1 -0.43 0.95 -15.71
C MET A 1 -1.22 2.14 -15.14
N ASN A 2 -2.12 2.75 -15.91
CA ASN A 2 -3.00 3.85 -15.47
C ASN A 2 -4.43 3.51 -15.93
N THR A 3 -4.99 2.44 -15.38
CA THR A 3 -6.35 1.99 -15.71
C THR A 3 -7.33 2.59 -14.71
N GLU A 4 -8.51 2.97 -15.19
CA GLU A 4 -9.59 3.54 -14.37
C GLU A 4 -9.97 2.63 -13.20
N GLU A 5 -9.86 1.32 -13.39
CA GLU A 5 -10.14 0.32 -12.36
C GLU A 5 -9.21 0.43 -11.15
N THR A 6 -7.91 0.61 -11.38
CA THR A 6 -6.94 0.80 -10.29
C THR A 6 -7.23 2.09 -9.54
N ARG A 7 -7.58 3.15 -10.28
CA ARG A 7 -7.92 4.45 -9.70
C ARG A 7 -9.17 4.37 -8.82
N LYS A 8 -10.23 3.70 -9.29
CA LYS A 8 -11.45 3.48 -8.50
C LYS A 8 -11.18 2.74 -7.20
N ILE A 9 -10.31 1.73 -7.22
CA ILE A 9 -9.95 0.98 -6.00
C ILE A 9 -9.15 1.88 -5.04
N ILE A 10 -8.18 2.65 -5.55
CA ILE A 10 -7.41 3.59 -4.73
C ILE A 10 -8.33 4.60 -4.03
N GLU A 11 -9.24 5.21 -4.78
CA GLU A 11 -10.20 6.18 -4.25
C GLU A 11 -11.21 5.52 -3.30
N ALA A 12 -11.76 4.36 -3.64
CA ALA A 12 -12.74 3.66 -2.82
C ALA A 12 -12.15 3.14 -1.50
N TYR A 13 -10.88 2.74 -1.50
CA TYR A 13 -10.20 2.20 -0.33
C TYR A 13 -9.40 3.25 0.43
N GLY A 14 -9.43 4.52 0.01
CA GLY A 14 -8.67 5.61 0.65
C GLY A 14 -7.16 5.35 0.66
N ILE A 15 -6.65 4.62 -0.34
CA ILE A 15 -5.22 4.27 -0.41
C ILE A 15 -4.42 5.54 -0.73
N VAL A 16 -3.36 5.78 0.03
CA VAL A 16 -2.42 6.90 -0.23
C VAL A 16 -1.26 6.40 -1.09
N PRO A 17 -1.21 6.69 -2.42
CA PRO A 17 -0.13 6.23 -3.27
C PRO A 17 1.14 7.07 -3.03
N MET A 18 2.25 6.41 -2.71
CA MET A 18 3.58 7.03 -2.69
C MET A 18 4.39 6.55 -3.90
N LYS A 19 4.88 7.49 -4.73
CA LYS A 19 5.79 7.17 -5.83
C LYS A 19 7.23 7.49 -5.41
N ALA A 20 8.03 6.45 -5.21
CA ALA A 20 9.48 6.59 -5.07
C ALA A 20 10.13 6.60 -6.45
N ASP A 21 10.67 7.73 -6.88
CA ASP A 21 11.35 7.86 -8.17
C ASP A 21 12.86 7.65 -8.01
N LYS A 22 13.37 6.54 -8.55
CA LYS A 22 14.79 6.16 -8.54
C LYS A 22 15.46 6.37 -9.90
N THR A 23 15.01 7.36 -10.68
CA THR A 23 15.72 7.73 -11.93
C THR A 23 17.06 8.41 -11.63
N ARG A 24 17.21 8.94 -10.42
CA ARG A 24 18.46 9.48 -9.86
C ARG A 24 18.90 8.63 -8.67
N PRO A 25 20.20 8.57 -8.34
CA PRO A 25 20.67 7.91 -7.14
C PRO A 25 20.05 8.58 -5.90
N SER A 26 19.20 7.84 -5.20
CA SER A 26 18.52 8.28 -3.98
C SER A 26 18.82 7.26 -2.88
N PRO A 27 19.78 7.54 -1.99
CA PRO A 27 20.20 6.59 -0.96
C PRO A 27 19.05 6.19 -0.02
N GLU A 28 18.11 7.10 0.23
CA GLU A 28 16.92 6.83 1.04
C GLU A 28 15.99 5.78 0.40
N VAL A 29 15.89 5.74 -0.92
CA VAL A 29 15.09 4.74 -1.65
C VAL A 29 15.79 3.39 -1.62
N ASP A 30 17.11 3.37 -1.76
CA ASP A 30 17.91 2.14 -1.64
C ASP A 30 17.80 1.53 -0.24
N GLU A 31 17.89 2.35 0.82
CA GLU A 31 17.75 1.89 2.20
C GLU A 31 16.34 1.33 2.47
N MET A 32 15.29 2.02 2.00
CA MET A 32 13.92 1.52 2.10
C MET A 32 13.71 0.20 1.33
N LEU A 33 14.29 0.06 0.13
CA LEU A 33 14.21 -1.19 -0.64
C LEU A 33 14.90 -2.35 0.11
N GLU A 34 16.05 -2.09 0.73
CA GLU A 34 16.76 -3.09 1.53
C GLU A 34 15.99 -3.47 2.81
N LEU A 35 15.40 -2.49 3.50
CA LEU A 35 14.52 -2.71 4.66
C LEU A 35 13.30 -3.57 4.31
N LEU A 36 12.73 -3.34 3.11
CA LEU A 36 11.64 -4.14 2.57
C LEU A 36 12.11 -5.49 1.98
N GLY A 37 13.37 -5.88 2.19
CA GLY A 37 13.89 -7.18 1.77
C GLY A 37 14.31 -7.27 0.30
N ASN A 38 14.17 -6.18 -0.48
CA ASN A 38 14.65 -6.10 -1.86
C ASN A 38 16.14 -5.74 -1.91
N LYS A 39 16.98 -6.71 -1.55
CA LYS A 39 18.46 -6.59 -1.60
C LYS A 39 19.00 -6.37 -3.01
N GLY A 40 18.22 -6.69 -4.04
CA GLY A 40 18.57 -6.43 -5.44
C GLY A 40 18.42 -4.97 -5.84
N ARG A 41 17.72 -4.16 -5.02
CA ARG A 41 17.35 -2.77 -5.32
C ARG A 41 16.73 -2.63 -6.72
N SER A 42 16.05 -3.70 -7.14
CA SER A 42 15.50 -3.87 -8.48
C SER A 42 14.17 -3.16 -8.57
N ILE A 43 14.04 -2.28 -9.56
CA ILE A 43 12.78 -1.67 -9.96
C ILE A 43 12.28 -2.34 -11.25
N PRO A 44 10.95 -2.43 -11.48
CA PRO A 44 9.86 -1.94 -10.64
C PRO A 44 9.59 -2.82 -9.41
N PHE A 45 9.28 -2.16 -8.28
CA PHE A 45 8.96 -2.78 -6.99
C PHE A 45 7.77 -2.06 -6.36
N TYR A 46 6.84 -2.82 -5.76
CA TYR A 46 5.68 -2.28 -5.09
C TYR A 46 5.57 -2.88 -3.70
N ALA A 47 5.29 -2.03 -2.70
CA ALA A 47 4.99 -2.43 -1.33
C ALA A 47 3.62 -1.89 -0.96
N ILE A 48 2.74 -2.78 -0.49
CA ILE A 48 1.39 -2.44 -0.05
C ILE A 48 1.32 -2.71 1.45
N PHE A 49 1.10 -1.66 2.23
CA PHE A 49 0.98 -1.74 3.69
C PHE A 49 -0.51 -1.85 4.05
N PRO A 50 -1.00 -3.01 4.49
CA PRO A 50 -2.38 -3.16 4.91
C PRO A 50 -2.65 -2.43 6.23
N ALA A 51 -3.85 -1.86 6.38
CA ALA A 51 -4.20 -1.11 7.58
C ALA A 51 -4.31 -1.98 8.85
N ASP A 52 -4.59 -3.27 8.70
CA ASP A 52 -4.63 -4.23 9.82
C ASP A 52 -3.23 -4.63 10.29
N ARG A 53 -2.23 -4.62 9.38
CA ARG A 53 -0.88 -5.16 9.61
C ARG A 53 0.19 -4.31 8.92
N PRO A 54 0.48 -3.10 9.42
CA PRO A 54 1.51 -2.26 8.84
C PRO A 54 2.91 -2.91 8.87
N ASP A 55 3.17 -3.81 9.82
CA ASP A 55 4.44 -4.56 9.92
C ASP A 55 4.58 -5.71 8.92
N GLU A 56 3.49 -6.12 8.24
CA GLU A 56 3.49 -7.23 7.29
C GLU A 56 3.08 -6.74 5.88
N PRO A 57 3.93 -5.94 5.21
CA PRO A 57 3.63 -5.42 3.88
C PRO A 57 3.57 -6.54 2.83
N ILE A 58 2.63 -6.42 1.90
CA ILE A 58 2.57 -7.26 0.70
C ILE A 58 3.57 -6.68 -0.31
N LEU A 59 4.64 -7.41 -0.54
CA LEU A 59 5.71 -7.04 -1.46
C LEU A 59 5.47 -7.68 -2.82
N LEU A 60 5.62 -6.89 -3.87
CA LEU A 60 5.48 -7.32 -5.26
C LEU A 60 6.71 -6.84 -6.04
N ASP A 61 7.61 -7.76 -6.33
CA ASP A 61 8.74 -7.52 -7.22
C ASP A 61 8.42 -7.96 -8.65
N GLY A 62 8.91 -7.18 -9.62
CA GLY A 62 8.84 -7.55 -11.03
C GLY A 62 7.93 -6.67 -11.90
N VAL A 63 8.05 -6.87 -13.21
CA VAL A 63 7.32 -6.12 -14.23
C VAL A 63 5.95 -6.75 -14.44
N PHE A 64 4.90 -6.10 -13.93
CA PHE A 64 3.52 -6.54 -14.15
C PHE A 64 2.95 -5.91 -15.43
N LEU A 65 2.63 -6.77 -16.40
CA LEU A 65 2.01 -6.36 -17.67
C LEU A 65 0.49 -6.17 -17.57
N SER A 66 -0.13 -6.65 -16.49
CA SER A 66 -1.57 -6.59 -16.22
C SER A 66 -1.84 -5.97 -14.85
N PRO A 67 -3.00 -5.30 -14.65
CA PRO A 67 -3.38 -4.74 -13.35
C PRO A 67 -3.82 -5.80 -12.33
N THR A 68 -4.16 -7.01 -12.77
CA THR A 68 -4.65 -8.13 -11.95
C THR A 68 -3.82 -8.38 -10.67
N PRO A 69 -2.50 -8.59 -10.72
CA PRO A 69 -1.69 -8.85 -9.52
C PRO A 69 -1.75 -7.70 -8.50
N ILE A 70 -1.82 -6.45 -8.97
CA ILE A 70 -1.91 -5.26 -8.11
C ILE A 70 -3.29 -5.19 -7.48
N VAL A 71 -4.35 -5.38 -8.26
CA VAL A 71 -5.75 -5.38 -7.78
C VAL A 71 -5.97 -6.46 -6.74
N GLU A 72 -5.47 -7.67 -6.96
CA GLU A 72 -5.59 -8.78 -6.01
C GLU A 72 -4.82 -8.50 -4.72
N ALA A 73 -3.64 -7.88 -4.81
CA ALA A 73 -2.89 -7.47 -3.62
C ALA A 73 -3.59 -6.36 -2.84
N LEU A 74 -4.19 -5.38 -3.52
CA LEU A 74 -4.99 -4.33 -2.87
C LEU A 74 -6.24 -4.90 -2.19
N LYS A 75 -6.92 -5.86 -2.82
CA LYS A 75 -8.05 -6.56 -2.17
C LYS A 75 -7.62 -7.35 -0.94
N LYS A 76 -6.46 -8.01 -0.99
CA LYS A 76 -5.89 -8.73 0.18
C LYS A 76 -5.51 -7.76 1.30
N ALA A 77 -4.98 -6.60 0.96
CA ALA A 77 -4.63 -5.58 1.94
C ALA A 77 -5.86 -4.96 2.61
N GLY A 78 -6.96 -4.88 1.88
CA GLY A 78 -8.20 -4.28 2.34
C GLY A 78 -8.18 -2.75 2.31
N PRO A 79 -9.25 -2.09 2.75
CA PRO A 79 -9.35 -0.64 2.77
C PRO A 79 -8.39 -0.01 3.79
N SER A 80 -7.86 1.18 3.46
CA SER A 80 -7.10 1.97 4.42
C SER A 80 -8.04 2.42 5.54
N ARG A 81 -7.69 2.11 6.78
CA ARG A 81 -8.32 2.75 7.92
C ARG A 81 -7.72 4.15 8.01
N ASP A 82 -8.52 5.14 7.63
CA ASP A 82 -8.28 6.50 8.09
C ASP A 82 -8.12 6.44 9.62
N LEU A 83 -6.99 6.94 10.12
CA LEU A 83 -6.77 7.20 11.55
C LEU A 83 -7.77 8.29 11.97
N GLY A 84 -9.03 7.90 12.16
CA GLY A 84 -10.08 8.92 12.23
C GLY A 84 -11.48 8.44 12.58
N LEU A 85 -11.67 7.30 13.25
CA LEU A 85 -12.92 7.02 13.97
C LEU A 85 -12.62 6.26 15.26
N GLU A 86 -12.13 7.01 16.24
CA GLU A 86 -12.64 6.86 17.59
C GLU A 86 -14.17 6.81 17.48
N THR A 87 -14.75 5.63 17.70
CA THR A 87 -16.18 5.47 17.92
C THR A 87 -16.52 6.09 19.27
N ALA A 88 -16.45 7.41 19.37
CA ALA A 88 -17.31 8.16 20.26
C ALA A 88 -18.73 8.04 19.67
N SER A 89 -19.53 7.10 20.18
CA SER A 89 -21.01 7.12 20.25
C SER A 89 -21.63 5.74 20.11
N ARG A 90 -21.73 5.01 21.24
CA ARG A 90 -22.81 4.10 21.65
C ARG A 90 -22.44 3.61 23.05
N GLY A 91 -23.11 3.88 24.16
CA GLY A 91 -24.39 4.48 24.48
C GLY A 91 -24.75 3.93 25.87
N SER A 92 -25.18 4.80 26.78
CA SER A 92 -26.10 4.62 27.92
C SER A 92 -26.19 3.29 28.71
N GLY A 93 -26.20 3.41 30.04
CA GLY A 93 -26.68 2.44 31.04
C GLY A 93 -25.87 2.56 32.33
N GLU A 94 -26.36 3.27 33.36
CA GLU A 94 -27.07 2.67 34.53
C GLU A 94 -26.07 1.79 35.33
N GLU A 95 -25.69 2.11 36.58
CA GLU A 95 -26.49 2.26 37.81
C GLU A 95 -25.79 3.14 38.87
#